data_AF-A0A8J5H3R7-F1
#
_entry.id   AF-A0A8J5H3R7-F1
#
_cell.length_a   1.000
_cell.length_b   1.000
_cell.length_c   1.000
_cell.angle_alpha   90.00
_cell.angle_beta   90.00
_cell.angle_gamma   90.00
#
_symmetry.space_group_name_H-M   'P 1'
#
loop_
_entity.id
_entity.type
_entity.pdbx_description
1 polymer ?
#
loop_
_entity_poly.entity_id
_entity_poly.type
_entity_poly.pdbx_seq_one_letter_code
_entity_poly.pdbx_strand_id
1 'polypeptide(L)'
;MTDNLTYYVSPQDNLTYISSLFNLEYVDLGPYNPEVTNLNSSGTGSRVHVFFRCDYIDGDFLGHNFSYVVLGGDSYEKISQNVYANLTTAASLTQFNSYPMNNVPEGKTINVTVNCSCGDSSVSKNYGLFETYPLRPEDNLSSLAEAYGFFWTRGFAASV
;
A
#
# COMPACT_ATOMS: atom_id res chain seq x y z
N MET A 1 3.84 1.75 15.26
CA MET A 1 2.66 0.85 15.29
C MET A 1 2.73 -0.03 14.05
N THR A 2 1.83 -0.99 13.84
CA THR A 2 1.84 -1.83 12.62
C THR A 2 0.53 -1.61 11.89
N ASP A 3 0.62 -1.44 10.58
CA ASP A 3 -0.52 -1.44 9.69
C ASP A 3 -0.28 -2.47 8.57
N ASN A 4 -1.34 -2.86 7.90
CA ASN A 4 -1.30 -3.71 6.72
C ASN A 4 -1.67 -2.87 5.50
N LEU A 5 -1.18 -3.25 4.32
CA LEU A 5 -1.63 -2.67 3.06
C LEU A 5 -1.96 -3.77 2.06
N THR A 6 -2.87 -3.48 1.12
CA THR A 6 -3.13 -4.36 -0.03
C THR A 6 -2.47 -3.83 -1.28
N TYR A 7 -1.52 -4.59 -1.81
CA TYR A 7 -0.97 -4.35 -3.14
C TYR A 7 -1.80 -5.11 -4.20
N TYR A 8 -2.30 -4.43 -5.22
CA TYR A 8 -3.02 -5.08 -6.32
C TYR A 8 -2.06 -5.63 -7.38
N VAL A 9 -2.13 -6.94 -7.65
CA VAL A 9 -1.19 -7.65 -8.52
C VAL A 9 -1.54 -7.43 -10.00
N SER A 10 -0.64 -6.77 -10.72
CA SER A 10 -0.68 -6.63 -12.18
C SER A 10 -0.07 -7.86 -12.87
N PRO A 11 -0.32 -8.09 -14.19
CA PRO A 11 0.17 -9.29 -14.88
C PRO A 11 1.69 -9.50 -14.88
N GLN A 12 2.46 -8.43 -14.74
CA GLN A 12 3.92 -8.47 -14.74
C GLN A 12 4.51 -8.62 -13.33
N ASP A 13 3.69 -8.52 -12.30
CA ASP A 13 4.15 -8.53 -10.92
C ASP A 13 4.43 -9.96 -10.43
N ASN A 14 5.40 -10.08 -9.54
CA ASN A 14 5.68 -11.29 -8.77
C ASN A 14 6.06 -10.88 -7.33
N LEU A 15 6.05 -11.82 -6.38
CA LEU A 15 6.30 -11.47 -4.98
C LEU A 15 7.69 -10.93 -4.71
N THR A 16 8.71 -11.36 -5.47
CA THR A 16 10.07 -10.80 -5.34
C THR A 16 10.07 -9.31 -5.71
N TYR A 17 9.37 -8.95 -6.77
CA TYR A 17 9.21 -7.55 -7.16
C TYR A 17 8.42 -6.77 -6.10
N ILE A 18 7.24 -7.27 -5.70
CA ILE A 18 6.37 -6.60 -4.71
C ILE A 18 7.11 -6.40 -3.37
N SER A 19 7.76 -7.44 -2.84
CA SER A 19 8.53 -7.34 -1.59
C SER A 19 9.65 -6.29 -1.68
N SER A 20 10.31 -6.19 -2.84
CA SER A 20 11.37 -5.19 -3.05
C SER A 20 10.87 -3.75 -2.96
N LEU A 21 9.63 -3.47 -3.38
CA LEU A 21 9.01 -2.14 -3.29
C LEU A 21 8.80 -1.67 -1.84
N PHE A 22 8.64 -2.63 -0.93
CA PHE A 22 8.39 -2.39 0.50
C PHE A 22 9.61 -2.67 1.37
N ASN A 23 10.79 -2.86 0.74
CA ASN A 23 12.05 -3.14 1.43
C ASN A 23 11.97 -4.40 2.33
N LEU A 24 11.23 -5.42 1.87
CA LEU A 24 11.05 -6.72 2.53
C LEU A 24 11.69 -7.84 1.71
N GLU A 25 11.88 -9.01 2.34
CA GLU A 25 12.17 -10.23 1.60
C GLU A 25 10.86 -10.95 1.23
N TYR A 26 10.86 -11.67 0.09
CA TYR A 26 9.67 -12.38 -0.37
C TYR A 26 9.15 -13.41 0.67
N VAL A 27 10.04 -13.97 1.50
CA VAL A 27 9.69 -14.92 2.56
C VAL A 27 8.87 -14.28 3.68
N ASP A 28 8.99 -12.96 3.88
CA ASP A 28 8.27 -12.21 4.92
C ASP A 28 6.79 -12.03 4.56
N LEU A 29 6.45 -12.14 3.27
CA LEU A 29 5.06 -12.05 2.79
C LEU A 29 4.30 -13.37 2.98
N GLY A 30 4.98 -14.51 2.95
CA GLY A 30 4.37 -15.84 2.96
C GLY A 30 3.35 -16.10 4.08
N PRO A 31 3.65 -15.77 5.36
CA PRO A 31 2.73 -16.01 6.47
C PRO A 31 1.37 -15.31 6.37
N TYR A 32 1.29 -14.21 5.62
CA TYR A 32 0.10 -13.37 5.49
C TYR A 32 -0.63 -13.56 4.17
N ASN A 33 -0.06 -14.36 3.26
CA ASN A 33 -0.59 -14.60 1.92
C ASN A 33 -0.64 -16.11 1.61
N PRO A 34 -1.28 -16.95 2.47
CA PRO A 34 -1.26 -18.41 2.33
C PRO A 34 -1.92 -18.93 1.04
N GLU A 35 -2.81 -18.14 0.45
CA GLU A 35 -3.47 -18.41 -0.82
C GLU A 35 -2.54 -18.22 -2.04
N VAL A 36 -1.42 -17.51 -1.88
CA VAL A 36 -0.39 -17.36 -2.91
C VAL A 36 0.49 -18.62 -2.93
N THR A 37 -0.14 -19.72 -3.38
CA THR A 37 0.42 -21.08 -3.41
C THR A 37 1.69 -21.22 -4.26
N ASN A 38 1.94 -20.27 -5.16
CA ASN A 38 3.20 -20.14 -5.85
C ASN A 38 3.62 -18.67 -5.81
N LEU A 39 4.67 -18.42 -5.04
CA LEU A 39 5.28 -17.11 -4.81
C LEU A 39 5.76 -16.43 -6.12
N ASN A 40 5.80 -17.18 -7.23
CA ASN A 40 6.14 -16.69 -8.58
C ASN A 40 4.94 -16.63 -9.55
N SER A 41 3.73 -17.05 -9.16
CA SER A 41 2.57 -17.08 -10.07
C SER A 41 1.29 -16.52 -9.45
N SER A 42 1.40 -15.48 -8.63
CA SER A 42 0.26 -14.70 -8.16
C SER A 42 -0.62 -14.34 -9.36
N GLY A 43 -1.83 -14.91 -9.41
CA GLY A 43 -2.76 -14.67 -10.51
C GLY A 43 -3.06 -13.17 -10.61
N THR A 44 -3.00 -12.61 -11.82
CA THR A 44 -3.42 -11.23 -12.08
C THR A 44 -4.78 -10.95 -11.44
N GLY A 45 -4.91 -9.82 -10.76
CA GLY A 45 -6.15 -9.42 -10.11
C GLY A 45 -6.35 -9.92 -8.68
N SER A 46 -5.36 -10.64 -8.12
CA SER A 46 -5.27 -10.89 -6.68
C SER A 46 -4.69 -9.68 -5.93
N ARG A 47 -4.79 -9.69 -4.60
CA ARG A 47 -4.18 -8.71 -3.70
C ARG A 47 -3.15 -9.41 -2.82
N VAL A 48 -2.04 -8.73 -2.55
CA VAL A 48 -0.99 -9.17 -1.63
C VAL A 48 -1.02 -8.29 -0.39
N HIS A 49 -1.12 -8.90 0.77
CA HIS A 49 -1.07 -8.25 2.07
C HIS A 49 0.39 -8.02 2.48
N VAL A 50 0.72 -6.78 2.83
CA VAL A 50 2.05 -6.37 3.25
C VAL A 50 1.96 -5.66 4.60
N PHE A 51 2.57 -6.25 5.62
CA PHE A 51 2.66 -5.64 6.93
C PHE A 51 3.85 -4.70 7.00
N PHE A 52 3.62 -3.49 7.51
CA PHE A 52 4.66 -2.48 7.62
C PHE A 52 4.49 -1.65 8.88
N ARG A 53 5.56 -0.93 9.23
CA ARG A 53 5.56 -0.05 10.39
C ARG A 53 4.78 1.22 10.05
N CYS A 54 3.77 1.54 10.85
CA CYS A 54 3.05 2.79 10.78
C CYS A 54 3.64 3.80 11.78
N ASP A 55 4.06 4.95 11.28
CA ASP A 55 4.79 6.00 11.99
C ASP A 55 4.12 7.38 11.84
N TYR A 56 4.43 8.31 12.75
CA TYR A 56 4.11 9.72 12.52
C TYR A 56 5.18 10.33 11.61
N ILE A 57 4.77 10.77 10.42
CA ILE A 57 5.63 11.51 9.48
C ILE A 57 5.54 12.99 9.80
N ASP A 58 6.69 13.59 10.08
CA ASP A 58 6.87 15.00 10.45
C ASP A 58 6.00 15.50 11.62
N GLY A 59 5.41 14.58 12.39
CA GLY A 59 4.48 14.89 13.49
C GLY A 59 3.05 15.22 13.05
N ASP A 60 2.75 15.14 11.75
CA ASP A 60 1.50 15.65 11.16
C ASP A 60 0.50 14.53 10.86
N PHE A 61 0.94 13.43 10.25
CA PHE A 61 0.06 12.34 9.82
C PHE A 61 0.71 10.96 9.98
N LEU A 62 -0.12 9.92 9.96
CA LEU A 62 0.33 8.53 10.04
C LEU A 62 0.67 8.01 8.64
N GLY A 63 1.90 7.52 8.48
CA GLY A 63 2.37 6.91 7.25
C GLY A 63 3.68 6.15 7.43
N HIS A 64 4.23 5.70 6.32
CA HIS A 64 5.57 5.14 6.23
C HIS A 64 6.26 5.59 4.94
N ASN A 65 7.57 5.83 5.01
CA ASN A 65 8.39 6.18 3.86
C ASN A 65 9.19 4.96 3.40
N PHE A 66 8.75 4.36 2.29
CA PHE A 66 9.55 3.35 1.59
C PHE A 66 10.59 4.02 0.70
N SER A 67 11.66 3.28 0.37
CA SER A 67 12.70 3.76 -0.55
C SER A 67 12.56 3.11 -1.92
N TYR A 68 12.47 3.93 -2.98
CA TYR A 68 12.37 3.48 -4.36
C TYR A 68 13.49 4.06 -5.23
N VAL A 69 14.13 3.23 -6.05
CA VAL A 69 15.12 3.68 -7.04
C VAL A 69 14.42 3.92 -8.37
N VAL A 70 14.47 5.15 -8.84
CA VAL A 70 13.82 5.61 -10.08
C VAL A 70 14.45 4.94 -11.29
N LEU A 71 13.63 4.33 -12.14
CA LEU A 71 14.02 3.64 -13.36
C LEU A 71 13.81 4.53 -14.60
N GLY A 72 14.47 4.17 -15.69
CA GLY A 72 14.32 4.87 -16.97
C GLY A 72 12.86 4.88 -17.44
N GLY A 73 12.30 6.07 -17.63
CA GLY A 73 10.92 6.27 -18.09
C GLY A 73 9.87 6.44 -16.98
N ASP A 74 10.29 6.44 -15.71
CA ASP A 74 9.42 6.75 -14.58
C ASP A 74 8.96 8.21 -14.56
N SER A 75 7.78 8.40 -14.00
CA SER A 75 7.25 9.68 -13.52
C SER A 75 6.54 9.43 -12.20
N TYR A 76 6.27 10.47 -11.39
CA TYR A 76 5.50 10.26 -10.16
C TYR A 76 4.09 9.70 -10.41
N GLU A 77 3.48 10.02 -11.55
CA GLU A 77 2.20 9.39 -11.93
C GLU A 77 2.37 7.88 -12.13
N LYS A 78 3.35 7.44 -12.93
CA LYS A 78 3.59 6.01 -13.15
C LYS A 78 4.00 5.28 -11.87
N ILE A 79 4.85 5.91 -11.06
CA ILE A 79 5.28 5.34 -9.79
C ILE A 79 4.07 5.14 -8.87
N SER A 80 3.23 6.16 -8.72
CA SER A 80 2.05 6.07 -7.85
C SER A 80 1.00 5.07 -8.36
N GLN A 81 0.64 5.13 -9.64
CA GLN A 81 -0.49 4.38 -10.19
C GLN A 81 -0.12 2.95 -10.58
N ASN A 82 1.08 2.74 -11.13
CA ASN A 82 1.48 1.47 -11.72
C ASN A 82 2.48 0.72 -10.83
N VAL A 83 3.51 1.40 -10.31
CA VAL A 83 4.55 0.74 -9.50
C VAL A 83 4.02 0.44 -8.09
N TYR A 84 3.35 1.41 -7.45
CA TYR A 84 2.81 1.26 -6.09
C TYR A 84 1.29 1.02 -6.06
N ALA A 85 0.69 0.67 -7.20
CA ALA A 85 -0.72 0.25 -7.29
C ALA A 85 -1.72 1.19 -6.58
N ASN A 86 -1.51 2.50 -6.64
CA ASN A 86 -2.30 3.55 -5.97
C ASN A 86 -2.23 3.57 -4.43
N LEU A 87 -1.23 2.94 -3.81
CA LEU A 87 -0.96 3.06 -2.36
C LEU A 87 -0.37 4.44 -1.97
N THR A 88 0.07 5.20 -2.96
CA THR A 88 0.52 6.58 -2.82
C THR A 88 -0.07 7.43 -3.94
N THR A 89 0.19 8.73 -3.92
CA THR A 89 -0.24 9.66 -4.98
C THR A 89 0.94 10.45 -5.53
N ALA A 90 0.85 10.87 -6.79
CA ALA A 90 1.87 11.74 -7.38
C ALA A 90 2.04 13.06 -6.62
N ALA A 91 0.98 13.58 -6.00
CA ALA A 91 1.04 14.76 -5.14
C ALA A 91 1.89 14.51 -3.89
N SER A 92 1.69 13.38 -3.21
CA SER A 92 2.50 12.96 -2.06
C SER A 92 3.97 12.78 -2.47
N LEU A 93 4.23 12.09 -3.58
CA LEU A 93 5.58 11.92 -4.10
C LEU A 93 6.25 13.27 -4.42
N THR A 94 5.51 14.23 -4.96
CA THR A 94 6.03 15.59 -5.23
C THR A 94 6.30 16.36 -3.93
N GLN A 95 5.47 16.19 -2.91
CA GLN A 95 5.60 16.87 -1.63
C GLN A 95 6.81 16.38 -0.82
N PHE A 96 7.02 15.06 -0.77
CA PHE A 96 8.03 14.44 0.09
C PHE A 96 9.38 14.17 -0.61
N ASN A 97 9.56 14.70 -1.81
CA ASN A 97 10.82 14.61 -2.56
C ASN A 97 11.23 15.96 -3.13
N SER A 98 12.53 16.18 -3.27
CA SER A 98 13.09 17.43 -3.79
C SER A 98 13.06 17.55 -5.32
N TYR A 99 12.59 16.51 -6.03
CA TYR A 99 12.58 16.49 -7.49
C TYR A 99 11.23 16.99 -8.02
N PRO A 100 11.23 17.77 -9.11
CA PRO A 100 9.98 18.22 -9.73
C PRO A 100 9.21 17.05 -10.34
N MET A 101 7.88 17.16 -10.35
CA MET A 101 6.95 16.11 -10.80
C MET A 101 7.26 15.51 -12.18
N ASN A 102 7.75 16.33 -13.11
CA ASN A 102 8.02 15.94 -14.50
C ASN A 102 9.49 15.62 -14.78
N ASN A 103 10.38 15.67 -13.78
CA ASN A 103 11.81 15.45 -13.99
C ASN A 103 12.45 14.83 -12.74
N VAL A 104 12.15 13.54 -12.53
CA VAL A 104 12.80 12.70 -11.54
C VAL A 104 13.95 11.96 -12.22
N PRO A 105 15.22 12.19 -11.83
CA PRO A 105 16.34 11.59 -12.53
C PRO A 105 16.43 10.08 -12.27
N GLU A 106 16.72 9.31 -13.32
CA GLU A 106 17.00 7.86 -13.23
C GLU A 106 18.16 7.58 -12.25
N GLY A 107 18.05 6.46 -11.53
CA GLY A 107 19.03 6.01 -10.54
C GLY A 107 19.00 6.77 -9.23
N LYS A 108 18.12 7.77 -9.06
CA LYS A 108 17.93 8.44 -7.78
C LYS A 108 16.96 7.66 -6.90
N THR A 109 17.27 7.62 -5.61
CA THR A 109 16.35 7.11 -4.60
C THR A 109 15.39 8.22 -4.19
N ILE A 110 14.10 7.90 -4.14
CA ILE A 110 13.03 8.76 -3.66
C ILE A 110 12.32 8.12 -2.47
N ASN A 111 11.69 8.95 -1.66
CA ASN A 111 10.75 8.52 -0.63
C ASN A 111 9.39 8.25 -1.27
N VAL A 112 8.82 7.10 -0.95
CA VAL A 112 7.46 6.73 -1.32
C VAL A 112 6.64 6.65 -0.04
N THR A 113 5.86 7.70 0.20
CA THR A 113 5.02 7.82 1.38
C THR A 113 3.70 7.09 1.18
N VAL A 114 3.43 6.10 2.01
CA VAL A 114 2.15 5.38 2.08
C VAL A 114 1.49 5.73 3.41
N ASN A 115 0.24 6.18 3.36
CA ASN A 115 -0.52 6.50 4.56
C ASN A 115 -0.90 5.23 5.31
N CYS A 116 -1.16 5.34 6.61
CA CYS A 116 -1.58 4.24 7.44
C CYS A 116 -2.52 4.69 8.55
N SER A 117 -3.20 3.76 9.19
CA SER A 117 -4.08 4.04 10.34
C SER A 117 -3.75 3.15 11.52
N CYS A 118 -3.88 3.71 12.72
CA CYS A 118 -3.80 2.98 13.98
C CYS A 118 -5.15 2.97 14.72
N GLY A 119 -6.21 3.36 14.00
CA GLY A 119 -7.57 3.43 14.48
C GLY A 119 -7.92 4.68 15.26
N ASP A 120 -9.22 4.81 15.51
CA ASP A 120 -9.77 5.85 16.36
C ASP A 120 -10.66 5.21 17.43
N SER A 121 -10.22 5.35 18.69
CA SER A 121 -10.95 4.83 19.85
C SER A 121 -12.34 5.47 20.04
N SER A 122 -12.60 6.62 19.41
CA SER A 122 -13.91 7.27 19.37
C SER A 122 -14.89 6.53 18.46
N VAL A 123 -14.40 5.88 17.40
CA VAL A 123 -15.18 5.03 16.49
C VAL A 123 -15.40 3.66 17.12
N SER A 124 -14.33 3.01 17.58
CA SER A 124 -14.39 1.70 18.22
C SER A 124 -13.07 1.35 18.90
N LYS A 125 -13.15 0.77 20.10
CA LYS A 125 -11.99 0.25 20.83
C LYS A 125 -11.62 -1.19 20.46
N ASN A 126 -12.40 -1.82 19.58
CA ASN A 126 -12.25 -3.24 19.24
C ASN A 126 -11.36 -3.49 18.02
N TYR A 127 -10.93 -2.43 17.31
CA TYR A 127 -10.10 -2.53 16.12
C TYR A 127 -8.72 -1.95 16.43
N GLY A 128 -7.66 -2.75 16.24
CA GLY A 128 -6.27 -2.36 16.53
C GLY A 128 -5.29 -2.70 15.41
N LEU A 129 -5.79 -3.25 14.29
CA LEU A 129 -5.05 -3.46 13.06
C LEU A 129 -5.96 -2.96 11.93
N PHE A 130 -5.38 -2.18 11.02
CA PHE A 130 -6.07 -1.58 9.90
C PHE A 130 -5.50 -2.14 8.60
N GLU A 131 -6.10 -1.71 7.49
CA GLU A 131 -5.60 -2.01 6.18
C GLU A 131 -5.70 -0.79 5.28
N THR A 132 -4.59 -0.42 4.67
CA THR A 132 -4.52 0.60 3.63
C THR A 132 -4.93 -0.04 2.31
N TYR A 133 -6.11 0.37 1.82
CA TYR A 133 -6.80 -0.30 0.72
C TYR A 133 -7.16 0.68 -0.41
N PRO A 134 -6.36 0.74 -1.49
CA PRO A 134 -6.74 1.52 -2.67
C PRO A 134 -7.97 0.91 -3.35
N LEU A 135 -9.06 1.68 -3.40
CA LEU A 135 -10.31 1.27 -4.04
C LEU A 135 -10.12 1.10 -5.55
N ARG A 136 -10.82 0.10 -6.09
CA ARG A 136 -10.91 -0.17 -7.52
C ARG A 136 -12.35 -0.03 -8.03
N PRO A 137 -12.57 0.14 -9.34
CA PRO A 137 -13.92 0.35 -9.90
C PRO A 137 -14.93 -0.75 -9.57
N GLU A 138 -14.46 -1.99 -9.35
CA GLU A 138 -15.28 -3.14 -8.96
C GLU A 138 -15.64 -3.18 -7.47
N ASP A 139 -14.92 -2.44 -6.62
CA ASP A 139 -15.12 -2.48 -5.17
C ASP A 139 -16.36 -1.67 -4.79
N ASN A 140 -17.12 -2.19 -3.84
CA ASN A 140 -18.21 -1.46 -3.19
C ASN A 140 -18.27 -1.79 -1.71
N LEU A 141 -18.94 -0.93 -0.94
CA LEU A 141 -18.96 -1.05 0.51
C LEU A 141 -19.55 -2.40 0.97
N SER A 142 -20.59 -2.90 0.32
CA SER A 142 -21.22 -4.18 0.69
C SER A 142 -20.28 -5.36 0.48
N SER A 143 -19.61 -5.43 -0.67
CA SER A 143 -18.68 -6.53 -0.97
C SER A 143 -17.45 -6.50 -0.07
N LEU A 144 -16.92 -5.31 0.24
CA LEU A 144 -15.80 -5.16 1.17
C LEU A 144 -16.22 -5.54 2.60
N ALA A 145 -17.37 -5.05 3.07
CA ALA A 145 -17.89 -5.37 4.38
C ALA A 145 -18.09 -6.87 4.57
N GLU A 146 -18.63 -7.57 3.56
CA GLU A 146 -18.76 -9.02 3.56
C GLU A 146 -17.39 -9.73 3.58
N ALA A 147 -16.46 -9.31 2.72
CA ALA A 147 -15.12 -9.92 2.64
C ALA A 147 -14.33 -9.82 3.95
N TYR A 148 -14.47 -8.70 4.67
CA TYR A 148 -13.80 -8.46 5.94
C TYR A 148 -14.63 -8.82 7.17
N GLY A 149 -15.84 -9.37 6.99
CA GLY A 149 -16.73 -9.76 8.10
C GLY A 149 -17.28 -8.58 8.92
N PHE A 150 -17.29 -7.38 8.36
CA PHE A 150 -17.92 -6.20 8.96
C PHE A 150 -19.41 -6.20 8.64
N PHE A 151 -20.26 -6.57 9.60
CA PHE A 151 -21.71 -6.37 9.45
C PHE A 151 -22.09 -4.95 9.90
N TRP A 152 -23.05 -4.34 9.21
CA TRP A 152 -23.55 -2.96 9.33
C TRP A 152 -23.89 -2.44 10.74
N THR A 153 -23.83 -3.28 11.77
CA THR A 153 -24.12 -2.93 13.16
C THR A 153 -22.91 -2.40 13.93
N ARG A 154 -21.70 -2.36 13.35
CA ARG A 154 -20.50 -1.78 13.98
C ARG A 154 -19.68 -0.96 12.97
N GLY A 155 -19.40 0.29 13.33
CA GLY A 155 -18.92 1.36 12.44
C GLY A 155 -17.70 1.03 11.60
N PHE A 156 -17.66 1.64 10.42
CA PHE A 156 -16.62 1.49 9.41
C PHE A 156 -15.63 2.66 9.49
N ALA A 157 -14.34 2.36 9.38
CA ALA A 157 -13.29 3.33 9.09
C ALA A 157 -12.47 2.78 7.92
N ALA A 158 -12.85 3.14 6.70
CA ALA A 158 -11.89 3.14 5.59
C ALA A 158 -11.24 4.52 5.57
N SER A 159 -9.92 4.54 5.59
CA SER A 159 -9.17 5.75 5.30
C SER A 159 -9.23 5.95 3.78
N VAL A 160 -9.82 7.07 3.36
CA VAL A 160 -9.77 7.57 1.98
C VAL A 160 -8.50 8.38 1.81
#